data_AF-A0AAV6AIM2-F1
#
_entry.id   AF-A0AAV6AIM2-F1
#
_cell.length_a   1.000
_cell.length_b   1.000
_cell.length_c   1.000
_cell.angle_alpha   90.00
_cell.angle_beta   90.00
_cell.angle_gamma   90.00
#
_symmetry.space_group_name_H-M   'P 1'
#
loop_
_entity.id
_entity.type
_entity.pdbx_description
1 polymer ?
#
loop_
_entity_poly.entity_id
_entity_poly.type
_entity_poly.pdbx_seq_one_letter_code
_entity_poly.pdbx_strand_id
1 'polypeptide(L)'
;MLRYALVAAIAAASIALHGPAATAATVTRDALERLMLDACIYRQFQEKDVNRSTMVDKCRCAVRTAMTTVSGDSFTLPRSGGLTGPQDQAVRSGIAACFKG
;
A
#
# COMPACT_ATOMS: atom_id res chain seq x y z
N MET A 1 -28.95 38.60 50.09
CA MET A 1 -29.47 37.77 48.98
C MET A 1 -28.69 38.14 47.72
N LEU A 2 -27.57 37.45 47.43
CA LEU A 2 -26.72 37.74 46.28
C LEU A 2 -26.88 36.58 45.27
N ARG A 3 -27.32 36.93 44.07
CA ARG A 3 -27.87 36.03 43.05
C ARG A 3 -26.74 35.30 42.29
N TYR A 4 -27.04 34.03 42.00
CA TYR A 4 -26.20 33.01 41.40
C TYR A 4 -25.54 33.41 40.07
N ALA A 5 -24.30 32.96 39.91
CA ALA A 5 -23.46 33.10 38.73
C ALA A 5 -24.08 32.42 37.50
N LEU A 6 -24.05 33.15 36.38
CA LEU A 6 -24.54 32.73 35.08
C LEU A 6 -23.44 31.91 34.39
N VAL A 7 -23.64 30.60 34.25
CA VAL A 7 -22.73 29.69 33.55
C VAL A 7 -22.90 29.89 32.05
N ALA A 8 -21.86 30.37 31.37
CA ALA A 8 -21.81 30.48 29.92
C ALA A 8 -21.71 29.08 29.29
N ALA A 9 -22.76 28.69 28.56
CA ALA A 9 -22.81 27.46 27.78
C ALA A 9 -21.83 27.55 26.60
N ILE A 10 -20.78 26.74 26.62
CA ILE A 10 -19.89 26.55 25.46
C ILE A 10 -20.64 25.66 24.47
N ALA A 11 -21.14 26.27 23.40
CA ALA A 11 -21.69 25.55 22.26
C ALA A 11 -20.55 24.77 21.58
N ALA A 12 -20.53 23.45 21.74
CA ALA A 12 -19.68 22.55 20.98
C ALA A 12 -20.13 22.58 19.51
N ALA A 13 -19.49 23.44 18.71
CA ALA A 13 -19.58 23.39 17.26
C ALA A 13 -18.87 22.13 16.77
N SER A 14 -19.65 21.05 16.61
CA SER A 14 -19.22 19.85 15.90
C SER A 14 -19.02 20.20 14.43
N ILE A 15 -17.81 20.63 14.06
CA ILE A 15 -17.38 20.70 12.68
C ILE A 15 -17.30 19.26 12.19
N ALA A 16 -18.37 18.80 11.55
CA ALA A 16 -18.35 17.58 10.77
C ALA A 16 -17.38 17.79 9.60
N LEU A 17 -16.14 17.35 9.79
CA LEU A 17 -15.10 17.19 8.79
C LEU A 17 -15.61 16.20 7.72
N HIS A 18 -16.45 16.68 6.81
CA HIS A 18 -16.73 16.00 5.54
C HIS A 18 -15.52 16.22 4.63
N GLY A 19 -14.43 15.51 4.92
CA GLY A 19 -13.34 15.36 3.97
C GLY A 19 -13.87 14.65 2.71
N PRO A 20 -13.36 14.98 1.51
CA PRO A 20 -13.78 14.32 0.30
C PRO A 20 -13.53 12.81 0.45
N ALA A 21 -14.53 12.00 0.09
CA ALA A 21 -14.37 10.56 0.03
C ALA A 21 -13.20 10.26 -0.92
N ALA A 22 -12.03 9.91 -0.35
CA ALA A 22 -10.87 9.53 -1.17
C ALA A 22 -11.30 8.41 -2.11
N THR A 23 -11.42 8.76 -3.39
CA THR A 23 -11.78 7.86 -4.47
C THR A 23 -10.64 6.85 -4.60
N ALA A 24 -11.00 5.58 -4.83
CA ALA A 24 -10.02 4.53 -5.04
C ALA A 24 -9.07 4.95 -6.19
N ALA A 25 -7.77 5.04 -5.89
CA ALA A 25 -6.80 5.53 -6.85
C ALA A 25 -6.64 4.51 -7.97
N THR A 26 -6.79 4.95 -9.22
CA THR A 26 -6.52 4.12 -10.39
C THR A 26 -5.09 4.39 -10.85
N VAL A 27 -4.30 3.32 -11.00
CA VAL A 27 -2.89 3.39 -11.38
C VAL A 27 -2.62 2.67 -12.70
N THR A 28 -1.60 3.11 -13.41
CA THR A 28 -1.13 2.45 -14.64
C THR A 28 -0.39 1.16 -14.31
N ARG A 29 -0.16 0.34 -15.33
CA ARG A 29 0.69 -0.86 -15.25
C ARG A 29 2.08 -0.59 -14.69
N ASP A 30 2.75 0.46 -15.17
CA ASP A 30 4.08 0.85 -14.69
C ASP A 30 4.06 1.27 -13.21
N ALA A 31 3.00 1.95 -12.79
CA ALA A 31 2.84 2.34 -11.39
C ALA A 31 2.58 1.12 -10.49
N LEU A 32 1.77 0.15 -10.95
CA LEU A 32 1.60 -1.12 -10.26
C LEU A 32 2.92 -1.90 -10.17
N GLU A 33 3.70 -1.95 -11.25
CA GLU A 33 5.02 -2.61 -11.27
C GLU A 33 5.94 -2.03 -10.20
N ARG A 34 5.99 -0.69 -10.08
CA ARG A 34 6.76 0.00 -9.04
C ARG A 34 6.27 -0.33 -7.62
N LEU A 35 4.95 -0.39 -7.40
CA LEU A 35 4.37 -0.78 -6.11
C LEU A 35 4.72 -2.22 -5.74
N MET A 36 4.68 -3.14 -6.72
CA MET A 36 5.10 -4.52 -6.52
C MET A 36 6.59 -4.64 -6.20
N LEU A 37 7.42 -3.82 -6.84
CA LEU A 37 8.86 -3.76 -6.57
C LEU A 37 9.15 -3.28 -5.16
N ASP A 38 8.50 -2.20 -4.73
CA ASP A 38 8.62 -1.68 -3.37
C ASP A 38 8.18 -2.72 -2.32
N ALA A 39 7.03 -3.37 -2.56
CA ALA A 39 6.54 -4.44 -1.69
C ALA A 39 7.52 -5.63 -1.60
N CYS A 40 8.17 -6.00 -2.71
CA CYS A 40 9.20 -7.04 -2.69
C CYS A 40 10.41 -6.62 -1.86
N ILE A 41 10.96 -5.42 -2.12
CA ILE A 41 12.14 -4.91 -1.42
C ILE A 41 11.86 -4.79 0.07
N TYR A 42 10.74 -4.20 0.47
CA TYR A 42 10.36 -4.03 1.87
C TYR A 42 10.30 -5.37 2.62
N ARG A 43 9.79 -6.43 1.99
CA ARG A 43 9.74 -7.78 2.57
C ARG A 43 11.13 -8.39 2.69
N GLN A 44 11.87 -8.43 1.58
CA GLN A 44 13.17 -9.10 1.55
C GLN A 44 14.22 -8.36 2.38
N PHE A 45 14.04 -7.06 2.64
CA PHE A 45 14.89 -6.32 3.57
C PHE A 45 14.72 -6.73 5.04
N GLN A 46 13.56 -7.30 5.41
CA GLN A 46 13.27 -7.80 6.76
C GLN A 46 13.77 -9.22 6.99
N GLU A 47 14.06 -9.96 5.91
CA GLU A 47 14.61 -11.31 5.98
C GLU A 47 16.09 -11.28 6.37
N LYS A 48 16.49 -12.15 7.31
CA LYS A 48 17.87 -12.17 7.84
C LYS A 48 18.89 -12.72 6.85
N ASP A 49 18.47 -13.65 6.00
CA ASP A 49 19.36 -14.43 5.13
C ASP A 49 19.37 -13.95 3.67
N VAL A 50 18.82 -12.76 3.40
CA VAL A 50 18.81 -12.20 2.04
C VAL A 50 20.13 -11.49 1.73
N ASN A 51 20.75 -11.89 0.62
CA ASN A 51 21.90 -11.18 0.08
C ASN A 51 21.48 -9.82 -0.54
N ARG A 52 21.75 -8.75 0.21
CA ARG A 52 21.42 -7.35 -0.15
C ARG A 52 22.03 -6.89 -1.47
N SER A 53 23.18 -7.42 -1.90
CA SER A 53 23.79 -7.02 -3.17
C SER A 53 23.01 -7.51 -4.39
N THR A 54 22.26 -8.60 -4.25
CA THR A 54 21.45 -9.20 -5.33
C THR A 54 19.94 -8.99 -5.15
N MET A 55 19.52 -8.45 -4.01
CA MET A 55 18.11 -8.34 -3.62
C MET A 55 17.29 -7.55 -4.65
N VAL A 56 17.80 -6.42 -5.13
CA VAL A 56 17.08 -5.58 -6.10
C VAL A 56 16.86 -6.34 -7.42
N ASP A 57 17.86 -7.06 -7.92
CA ASP A 57 17.73 -7.81 -9.17
C ASP A 57 16.82 -9.02 -9.03
N LYS A 58 16.88 -9.72 -7.89
CA LYS A 58 15.93 -10.79 -7.56
C LYS A 58 14.50 -10.25 -7.41
N CYS A 59 14.31 -9.05 -6.83
CA CYS A 59 13.01 -8.41 -6.75
C CYS A 59 12.50 -7.96 -8.12
N ARG A 60 13.35 -7.46 -9.02
CA ARG A 60 12.98 -7.20 -10.41
C ARG A 60 12.53 -8.49 -11.12
N CYS A 61 13.23 -9.61 -10.89
CA CYS A 61 12.78 -10.92 -11.38
C CYS A 61 11.40 -11.30 -10.82
N ALA A 62 11.19 -11.14 -9.52
CA ALA A 62 9.93 -11.47 -8.86
C ALA A 62 8.76 -10.65 -9.42
N VAL A 63 8.96 -9.34 -9.60
CA VAL A 63 7.94 -8.44 -10.15
C VAL A 63 7.64 -8.77 -11.61
N ARG A 64 8.66 -8.99 -12.45
CA ARG A 64 8.42 -9.42 -13.84
C ARG A 64 7.60 -10.71 -13.88
N THR A 65 7.88 -11.65 -12.99
CA THR A 65 7.11 -12.90 -12.85
C THR A 65 5.69 -12.63 -12.34
N ALA A 66 5.49 -11.73 -11.39
CA ALA A 66 4.16 -11.37 -10.91
C ALA A 66 3.31 -10.70 -12.00
N MET A 67 3.91 -9.78 -12.77
CA MET A 67 3.24 -9.01 -13.82
C MET A 67 2.77 -9.85 -15.02
N THR A 68 3.27 -11.08 -15.20
CA THR A 68 2.72 -12.00 -16.22
C THR A 68 1.35 -12.55 -15.83
N THR A 69 1.04 -12.57 -14.54
CA THR A 69 -0.24 -13.09 -14.00
C THR A 69 -1.30 -12.00 -13.85
N VAL A 70 -0.89 -10.73 -13.96
CA VAL A 70 -1.78 -9.57 -13.88
C VAL A 70 -2.14 -9.08 -15.28
N SER A 71 -3.41 -9.15 -15.64
CA SER A 71 -3.90 -8.67 -16.95
C SER A 71 -4.45 -7.24 -16.87
N GLY A 72 -4.29 -6.46 -17.93
CA GLY A 72 -4.78 -5.09 -18.06
C GLY A 72 -3.70 -4.01 -17.92
N ASP A 73 -4.11 -2.78 -18.19
CA ASP A 73 -3.25 -1.59 -18.21
C ASP A 73 -3.57 -0.57 -17.11
N SER A 74 -4.69 -0.80 -16.40
CA SER A 74 -5.22 0.11 -15.39
C SER A 74 -5.76 -0.68 -14.20
N PHE A 75 -5.38 -0.26 -12.99
CA PHE A 75 -5.62 -1.00 -11.77
C PHE A 75 -6.17 -0.11 -10.67
N THR A 76 -7.29 -0.52 -10.08
CA THR A 76 -7.84 0.16 -8.90
C THR A 76 -7.10 -0.31 -7.66
N LEU A 77 -6.52 0.63 -6.91
CA LEU A 77 -5.91 0.35 -5.62
C LEU A 77 -6.95 0.48 -4.50
N PRO A 78 -6.80 -0.28 -3.40
CA PRO A 78 -7.53 -0.04 -2.16
C PRO A 78 -7.27 1.37 -1.63
N ARG A 79 -8.13 1.85 -0.72
CA ARG A 79 -7.96 3.15 -0.05
C ARG A 79 -6.61 3.29 0.68
N SER A 80 -6.00 2.19 1.10
CA SER A 80 -4.68 2.18 1.71
C SER A 80 -3.54 2.49 0.73
N GLY A 81 -3.79 2.46 -0.59
CA GLY A 81 -2.78 2.64 -1.63
C GLY A 81 -1.84 1.44 -1.83
N GLY A 82 -2.05 0.35 -1.08
CA GLY A 82 -1.25 -0.88 -1.18
C GLY A 82 -1.70 -1.83 -2.29
N LEU A 83 -1.01 -2.95 -2.43
CA LEU A 83 -1.42 -4.03 -3.32
C LEU A 83 -2.74 -4.66 -2.85
N THR A 84 -3.56 -5.08 -3.81
CA THR A 84 -4.70 -5.97 -3.54
C THR A 84 -4.19 -7.36 -3.12
N GLY A 85 -5.04 -8.17 -2.49
CA GLY A 85 -4.69 -9.56 -2.11
C GLY A 85 -4.13 -10.40 -3.27
N PRO A 86 -4.76 -10.40 -4.46
CA PRO A 86 -4.24 -11.11 -5.64
C PRO A 86 -2.88 -10.59 -6.13
N GLN A 87 -2.70 -9.27 -6.17
CA GLN A 87 -1.41 -8.66 -6.54
C GLN A 87 -0.32 -9.01 -5.54
N ASP A 88 -0.65 -9.00 -4.24
CA ASP A 88 0.28 -9.38 -3.19
C ASP A 88 0.72 -10.84 -3.30
N GLN A 89 -0.24 -11.74 -3.56
CA GLN A 89 0.01 -13.16 -3.77
C GLN A 89 0.93 -13.37 -5.00
N ALA A 90 0.70 -12.65 -6.09
CA ALA A 90 1.55 -12.71 -7.28
C ALA A 90 3.01 -12.32 -6.96
N VAL A 91 3.22 -11.26 -6.17
CA VAL A 91 4.57 -10.86 -5.71
C VAL A 91 5.21 -11.95 -4.84
N ARG A 92 4.46 -12.56 -3.90
CA ARG A 92 4.97 -13.67 -3.06
C ARG A 92 5.40 -14.86 -3.90
N SER A 93 4.58 -15.25 -4.88
CA SER A 93 4.92 -16.33 -5.81
C SER A 93 6.17 -15.99 -6.64
N GLY A 94 6.29 -14.75 -7.12
CA GLY A 94 7.49 -14.27 -7.81
C GLY A 94 8.74 -14.30 -6.93
N ILE A 95 8.64 -13.90 -5.66
CA ILE A 95 9.73 -13.99 -4.69
C ILE A 95 10.15 -15.45 -4.52
N ALA A 96 9.19 -16.35 -4.27
CA ALA A 96 9.46 -17.77 -4.12
C ALA A 96 10.10 -18.41 -5.37
N ALA A 97 9.89 -17.85 -6.56
CA ALA A 97 10.55 -18.30 -7.78
C ALA A 97 11.98 -17.74 -7.93
N CYS A 98 12.19 -16.45 -7.66
CA CYS A 98 13.43 -15.75 -7.95
C CYS A 98 14.45 -15.71 -6.80
N PHE A 99 14.01 -15.99 -5.57
CA PHE A 99 14.88 -16.05 -4.39
C PHE A 99 15.31 -17.46 -4.01
N LYS A 100 14.81 -18.51 -4.69
CA LYS A 100 15.35 -19.87 -4.55
C LYS A 100 16.81 -19.91 -5.01
N GLY A 101 17.71 -20.05 -4.06
CA GLY A 101 19.15 -20.20 -4.24
C GLY A 101 19.75 -20.68 -2.93
#